data_AF-A0A6A3HUZ6-F1
#
_entry.id   AF-A0A6A3HUZ6-F1
#
_cell.length_a   1.000
_cell.length_b   1.000
_cell.length_c   1.000
_cell.angle_alpha   90.00
_cell.angle_beta   90.00
_cell.angle_gamma   90.00
#
_symmetry.space_group_name_H-M   'P 1'
#
loop_
_entity.id
_entity.type
_entity.pdbx_description
1 polymer ?
#
loop_
_entity_poly.entity_id
_entity_poly.type
_entity_poly.pdbx_seq_one_letter_code
_entity_poly.pdbx_strand_id
1 'polypeptide(L)'
;MKLHSQSEFDVYATPVVSDNGASVLYNSYATFLDEDEKFTYTVVNGAAYLSTIDGDDSETVRCLPPNTRHSTRFYQRSMTPPPIPSASIGKETVECESGKLFKTTFSGAHFAICSSGKSGFTAVSSDLAINVKYLDGPITISQPELTDGTTSCEPVESVTSMTPTALALATGGALPSTSSRKLKEAAHMAMDATECGSCLTTPRPCIFLHGLGNSNEEPTLQDTPKLTKRKFGDIHGHAPCCSEIKYAVINTNDAGWRNDTLQQKFCDFSLQMSPTSDVAAGIIDNTIVVTHSMGGLAMAGALAEGKCKFSKTTSWVALSAPMTGSMASDYLMDICDDEDATLARDLLELVGQCPMPKARQSTIYENGQYSTPSIDAAYVAAQEAYRGDVQ
;
A
#
# COMPACT_ATOMS: atom_id res chain seq x y z
N MET A 1 2.88 9.69 -5.07
CA MET A 1 2.56 9.40 -3.66
C MET A 1 2.66 10.68 -2.85
N LYS A 2 1.83 10.90 -1.82
CA LYS A 2 1.98 11.99 -0.86
C LYS A 2 2.10 11.41 0.55
N LEU A 3 3.02 11.92 1.35
CA LEU A 3 3.13 11.61 2.78
C LEU A 3 2.86 12.91 3.52
N HIS A 4 1.86 12.92 4.42
CA HIS A 4 1.43 14.14 5.12
C HIS A 4 1.17 15.31 4.14
N SER A 5 0.37 15.04 3.10
CA SER A 5 0.07 15.97 2.01
C SER A 5 1.26 16.45 1.14
N GLN A 6 2.49 16.04 1.45
CA GLN A 6 3.71 16.42 0.74
C GLN A 6 4.14 15.38 -0.30
N SER A 7 4.44 15.82 -1.52
CA SER A 7 4.99 14.98 -2.59
C SER A 7 6.51 15.00 -2.68
N GLU A 8 7.15 15.97 -2.01
CA GLU A 8 8.59 16.16 -1.94
C GLU A 8 8.95 16.47 -0.49
N PHE A 9 9.97 15.81 0.05
CA PHE A 9 10.40 15.96 1.44
C PHE A 9 11.84 15.48 1.59
N ASP A 10 12.51 16.01 2.62
CA ASP A 10 13.89 15.65 2.95
C ASP A 10 13.95 14.60 4.08
N VAL A 11 14.90 13.68 3.95
CA VAL A 11 15.25 12.71 5.00
C VAL A 11 16.72 12.91 5.33
N TYR A 12 16.98 13.11 6.61
CA TYR A 12 18.32 13.26 7.15
C TYR A 12 18.75 11.94 7.78
N ALA A 13 19.90 11.39 7.37
CA ALA A 13 20.34 10.08 7.81
C ALA A 13 21.85 10.00 8.07
N THR A 14 22.23 9.29 9.11
CA THR A 14 23.62 8.98 9.48
C THR A 14 23.83 7.46 9.48
N PRO A 15 24.74 6.93 8.64
CA PRO A 15 25.06 5.51 8.65
C PRO A 15 25.89 5.14 9.89
N VAL A 16 25.45 4.12 10.60
CA VAL A 16 26.16 3.42 11.68
C VAL A 16 26.71 2.12 11.08
N VAL A 17 28.00 2.11 10.77
CA VAL A 17 28.68 0.95 10.18
C VAL A 17 29.11 0.00 11.31
N SER A 18 28.87 -1.29 11.13
CA SER A 18 29.32 -2.33 12.07
C SER A 18 30.85 -2.41 12.14
N ASP A 19 31.38 -2.89 13.26
CA ASP A 19 32.83 -2.99 13.50
C ASP A 19 33.58 -3.79 12.42
N ASN A 20 32.93 -4.80 11.84
CA ASN A 20 33.49 -5.62 10.76
C ASN A 20 33.40 -4.97 9.37
N GLY A 21 32.85 -3.75 9.27
CA GLY A 21 32.68 -3.01 8.02
C GLY A 21 31.72 -3.64 7.01
N ALA A 22 30.95 -4.67 7.41
CA ALA A 22 30.16 -5.48 6.49
C ALA A 22 28.67 -5.14 6.50
N SER A 23 28.22 -4.27 7.40
CA SER A 23 26.80 -3.94 7.54
C SER A 23 26.56 -2.53 8.05
N VAL A 24 25.38 -2.00 7.75
CA VAL A 24 24.98 -0.64 8.11
C VAL A 24 23.60 -0.66 8.74
N LEU A 25 23.43 0.20 9.75
CA LEU A 25 22.15 0.62 10.32
C LEU A 25 22.07 2.15 10.21
N TYR A 26 20.92 2.71 9.88
CA TYR A 26 20.79 4.17 9.79
C TYR A 26 20.09 4.72 11.02
N ASN A 27 20.65 5.79 11.56
CA ASN A 27 19.85 6.72 12.34
C ASN A 27 19.30 7.76 11.37
N SER A 28 18.03 8.12 11.47
CA SER A 28 17.42 9.07 10.54
C SER A 28 16.30 9.86 11.18
N TYR A 29 16.01 11.04 10.62
CA TYR A 29 14.74 11.72 10.88
C TYR A 29 14.18 12.38 9.63
N ALA A 30 12.86 12.55 9.62
CA ALA A 30 12.13 13.32 8.63
C ALA A 30 10.97 14.05 9.29
N THR A 31 10.77 15.30 8.90
CA THR A 31 9.75 16.17 9.46
C THR A 31 8.76 16.57 8.39
N PHE A 32 7.47 16.47 8.72
CA PHE A 32 6.35 16.80 7.87
C PHE A 32 5.47 17.83 8.58
N LEU A 33 4.92 18.73 7.79
CA LEU A 33 3.89 19.68 8.20
C LEU A 33 2.62 19.29 7.43
N ASP A 34 1.55 19.00 8.16
CA ASP A 34 0.23 18.73 7.58
C ASP A 34 -0.80 19.55 8.37
N GLU A 35 -1.49 20.45 7.68
CA GLU A 35 -2.38 21.43 8.31
C GLU A 35 -1.65 22.23 9.41
N ASP A 36 -2.11 22.14 10.66
CA ASP A 36 -1.53 22.82 11.84
C ASP A 36 -0.71 21.86 12.73
N GLU A 37 -0.41 20.65 12.25
CA GLU A 37 0.35 19.63 12.99
C GLU A 37 1.72 19.39 12.35
N LYS A 38 2.73 19.19 13.21
CA LYS A 38 4.09 18.83 12.81
C LYS A 38 4.41 17.41 13.25
N PHE A 39 4.67 16.55 12.27
CA PHE A 39 5.05 15.16 12.48
C PHE A 39 6.54 14.99 12.26
N THR A 40 7.25 14.43 13.24
CA THR A 40 8.66 14.04 13.09
C THR A 40 8.83 12.55 13.32
N TYR A 41 9.26 11.85 12.27
CA TYR A 41 9.64 10.45 12.34
C TYR A 41 11.12 10.37 12.63
N THR A 42 11.49 9.63 13.67
CA THR A 42 12.88 9.46 14.08
C THR A 42 13.20 7.97 14.22
N VAL A 43 14.35 7.55 13.71
CA VAL A 43 14.91 6.20 13.90
C VAL A 43 16.27 6.33 14.56
N VAL A 44 16.45 5.66 15.70
CA VAL A 44 17.72 5.61 16.43
C VAL A 44 18.00 4.18 16.87
N ASN A 45 19.16 3.65 16.50
CA ASN A 45 19.59 2.28 16.82
C ASN A 45 18.53 1.22 16.46
N GLY A 46 17.81 1.45 15.36
CA GLY A 46 16.76 0.59 14.85
C GLY A 46 15.40 0.72 15.53
N ALA A 47 15.28 1.51 16.61
CA ALA A 47 14.01 1.86 17.24
C ALA A 47 13.38 3.08 16.54
N ALA A 48 12.07 3.03 16.32
CA ALA A 48 11.33 4.06 15.58
C ALA A 48 10.36 4.82 16.49
N TYR A 49 10.33 6.15 16.31
CA TYR A 49 9.61 7.11 17.13
C TYR A 49 8.80 8.05 16.24
N LEU A 50 7.64 8.47 16.72
CA LEU A 50 6.84 9.54 16.13
C LEU A 50 6.63 10.62 17.18
N SER A 51 7.18 11.80 16.92
CA SER A 51 6.84 13.04 17.61
C SER A 51 5.75 13.77 16.82
N THR A 52 4.70 14.22 17.50
CA THR A 52 3.61 15.04 16.95
C THR A 52 3.51 16.29 17.81
N ILE A 53 3.67 17.45 17.19
CA ILE A 53 3.45 18.76 17.81
C ILE A 53 2.17 19.32 17.20
N ASP A 54 1.18 19.61 18.05
CA ASP A 54 -0.08 20.21 17.62
C ASP A 54 0.01 21.76 17.56
N GLY A 55 -1.07 22.39 17.09
CA GLY A 55 -1.15 23.85 16.97
C GLY A 55 -1.08 24.63 18.29
N ASP A 56 -1.18 23.95 19.44
CA ASP A 56 -1.02 24.52 20.77
C ASP A 56 0.41 24.31 21.33
N ASP A 57 1.36 23.89 20.47
CA ASP A 57 2.75 23.55 20.78
C ASP A 57 2.88 22.38 21.79
N SER A 58 1.85 21.55 21.95
CA SER A 58 1.91 20.36 22.79
C SER A 58 2.55 19.19 22.03
N GLU A 59 3.65 18.67 22.56
CA GLU A 59 4.39 17.56 21.96
C GLU A 59 3.97 16.21 22.55
N THR A 60 3.66 15.25 21.67
CA THR A 60 3.48 13.84 22.01
C THR A 60 4.48 12.98 21.27
N VAL A 61 5.21 12.13 21.98
CA VAL A 61 6.21 11.22 21.43
C VAL A 61 5.86 9.80 21.80
N ARG A 62 5.76 8.93 20.79
CA ARG A 62 5.39 7.52 20.96
C ARG A 62 6.24 6.59 20.11
N CYS A 63 6.31 5.34 20.55
CA CYS A 63 6.90 4.26 19.78
C CYS A 63 6.08 3.93 18.54
N LEU A 64 6.76 3.63 17.45
CA LEU A 64 6.15 3.12 16.22
C LEU A 64 6.21 1.59 16.21
N PRO A 65 5.06 0.89 16.09
CA PRO A 65 5.06 -0.56 16.15
C PRO A 65 5.75 -1.20 14.91
N PRO A 66 6.31 -2.41 15.03
CA PRO A 66 7.09 -3.08 13.97
C PRO A 66 6.36 -3.24 12.63
N ASN A 67 5.03 -3.36 12.69
CA ASN A 67 4.14 -3.56 11.54
C ASN A 67 3.73 -2.26 10.84
N THR A 68 4.15 -1.12 11.37
CA THR A 68 3.91 0.16 10.71
C THR A 68 4.80 0.20 9.48
N ARG A 69 4.18 0.22 8.30
CA ARG A 69 4.87 0.25 7.01
C ARG A 69 5.52 1.63 6.82
N HIS A 70 6.58 1.91 7.57
CA HIS A 70 7.30 3.16 7.46
C HIS A 70 8.10 3.22 6.17
N SER A 71 8.04 4.39 5.54
CA SER A 71 8.86 4.80 4.41
C SER A 71 10.36 4.75 4.73
N THR A 72 10.80 4.80 6.00
CA THR A 72 12.23 4.76 6.35
C THR A 72 12.94 3.47 5.98
N ARG A 73 12.19 2.38 5.68
CA ARG A 73 12.76 1.12 5.20
C ARG A 73 13.48 1.23 3.85
N PHE A 74 13.54 2.41 3.19
CA PHE A 74 14.23 2.65 1.92
C PHE A 74 15.63 2.02 1.80
N TYR A 75 16.35 1.84 2.92
CA TYR A 75 17.75 1.44 2.90
C TYR A 75 18.06 0.00 3.32
N GLN A 76 17.06 -0.82 3.65
CA GLN A 76 17.32 -2.04 4.41
C GLN A 76 16.77 -3.31 3.77
N ARG A 77 17.30 -3.60 2.58
CA ARG A 77 17.42 -4.99 2.12
C ARG A 77 18.70 -5.14 1.34
N SER A 78 19.39 -6.26 1.56
CA SER A 78 20.70 -6.61 0.98
C SER A 78 20.89 -6.06 -0.43
N MET A 79 21.55 -4.91 -0.53
CA MET A 79 21.88 -4.28 -1.80
C MET A 79 23.14 -4.97 -2.32
N THR A 80 22.95 -5.86 -3.30
CA THR A 80 23.96 -6.05 -4.34
C THR A 80 23.41 -5.30 -5.54
N PRO A 81 23.75 -4.02 -5.77
CA PRO A 81 23.27 -3.34 -6.95
C PRO A 81 24.23 -3.69 -8.10
N PRO A 82 23.92 -4.67 -8.98
CA PRO A 82 24.83 -5.00 -10.05
C PRO A 82 24.91 -3.83 -11.04
N PRO A 83 26.08 -3.60 -11.65
CA PRO A 83 26.21 -2.60 -12.70
C PRO A 83 25.34 -2.99 -13.91
N ILE A 84 24.80 -1.97 -14.58
CA ILE A 84 24.00 -2.12 -15.81
C ILE A 84 24.49 -1.13 -16.87
N PRO A 85 24.38 -1.47 -18.17
CA PRO A 85 24.87 -0.60 -19.24
C PRO A 85 23.92 0.58 -19.52
N SER A 86 22.62 0.42 -19.25
CA SER A 86 21.61 1.46 -19.47
C SER A 86 20.29 1.10 -18.76
N ALA A 87 19.48 2.11 -18.50
CA ALA A 87 18.10 1.98 -18.00
C ALA A 87 17.15 2.93 -18.72
N SER A 88 15.86 2.63 -18.70
CA SER A 88 14.79 3.50 -19.23
C SER A 88 13.55 3.45 -18.34
N ILE A 89 12.77 4.53 -18.35
CA ILE A 89 11.42 4.62 -17.78
C ILE A 89 10.46 4.92 -18.92
N GLY A 90 9.62 3.95 -19.28
CA GLY A 90 8.81 4.01 -20.49
C GLY A 90 9.68 4.15 -21.74
N LYS A 91 9.60 5.30 -22.42
CA LYS A 91 10.41 5.61 -23.62
C LYS A 91 11.63 6.48 -23.32
N GLU A 92 11.75 6.97 -22.09
CA GLU A 92 12.81 7.92 -21.71
C GLU A 92 14.02 7.16 -21.15
N THR A 93 15.21 7.56 -21.58
CA THR A 93 16.46 6.99 -21.07
C THR A 93 16.81 7.59 -19.72
N VAL A 94 17.29 6.75 -18.80
CA VAL A 94 17.87 7.22 -17.55
C VAL A 94 19.30 7.68 -17.81
N GLU A 95 19.49 8.99 -17.81
CA GLU A 95 20.81 9.59 -18.02
C GLU A 95 21.71 9.42 -16.80
N CYS A 96 22.97 9.07 -17.03
CA CYS A 96 23.97 8.93 -15.98
C CYS A 96 25.35 9.39 -16.46
N GLU A 97 25.66 10.67 -16.25
CA GLU A 97 26.88 11.31 -16.76
C GLU A 97 28.18 10.64 -16.29
N SER A 98 28.16 10.02 -15.11
CA SER A 98 29.33 9.32 -14.57
C SER A 98 29.60 7.96 -15.24
N GLY A 99 28.62 7.43 -15.98
CA GLY A 99 28.63 6.07 -16.52
C GLY A 99 28.54 4.97 -15.46
N LYS A 100 28.38 5.32 -14.18
CA LYS A 100 28.32 4.36 -13.07
C LYS A 100 26.87 4.10 -12.68
N LEU A 101 26.22 3.31 -13.54
CA LEU A 101 24.82 2.94 -13.41
C LEU A 101 24.67 1.54 -12.79
N PHE A 102 23.78 1.43 -11.80
CA PHE A 102 23.48 0.17 -11.12
C PHE A 102 21.97 -0.04 -11.04
N LYS A 103 21.53 -1.29 -10.88
CA LYS A 103 20.12 -1.59 -10.60
C LYS A 103 19.91 -2.04 -9.17
N THR A 104 18.78 -1.67 -8.57
CA THR A 104 18.31 -2.26 -7.31
C THR A 104 16.80 -2.51 -7.37
N THR A 105 16.27 -3.16 -6.34
CA THR A 105 14.84 -3.37 -6.19
C THR A 105 14.46 -3.07 -4.75
N PHE A 106 13.50 -2.18 -4.56
CA PHE A 106 12.99 -1.77 -3.26
C PHE A 106 11.47 -1.92 -3.22
N SER A 107 10.96 -2.62 -2.21
CA SER A 107 9.52 -2.92 -2.05
C SER A 107 8.84 -3.48 -3.32
N GLY A 108 9.58 -4.24 -4.14
CA GLY A 108 9.08 -4.80 -5.41
C GLY A 108 9.22 -3.87 -6.62
N ALA A 109 9.53 -2.59 -6.41
CA ALA A 109 9.80 -1.63 -7.48
C ALA A 109 11.28 -1.63 -7.87
N HIS A 110 11.52 -1.49 -9.16
CA HIS A 110 12.84 -1.44 -9.77
C HIS A 110 13.40 -0.01 -9.74
N PHE A 111 14.67 0.15 -9.37
CA PHE A 111 15.35 1.45 -9.34
C PHE A 111 16.68 1.40 -10.12
N ALA A 112 16.92 2.41 -10.93
CA ALA A 112 18.22 2.69 -11.53
C ALA A 112 18.98 3.71 -10.66
N ILE A 113 20.21 3.36 -10.26
CA ILE A 113 21.07 4.20 -9.42
C ILE A 113 22.20 4.76 -10.26
N CYS A 114 22.29 6.09 -10.37
CA CYS A 114 23.44 6.77 -10.95
C CYS A 114 24.32 7.38 -9.85
N SER A 115 25.56 6.91 -9.74
CA SER A 115 26.51 7.46 -8.75
C SER A 115 27.16 8.73 -9.27
N SER A 116 27.16 9.79 -8.46
CA SER A 116 27.85 11.06 -8.73
C SER A 116 29.15 11.19 -7.92
N GLY A 117 29.72 10.06 -7.47
CA GLY A 117 30.92 10.05 -6.65
C GLY A 117 30.70 10.72 -5.29
N LYS A 118 31.54 11.70 -4.94
CA LYS A 118 31.47 12.40 -3.64
C LYS A 118 30.25 13.32 -3.48
N SER A 119 29.56 13.65 -4.57
CA SER A 119 28.36 14.48 -4.52
C SER A 119 27.12 13.71 -4.08
N GLY A 120 27.17 12.37 -4.08
CA GLY A 120 26.02 11.52 -3.78
C GLY A 120 25.65 10.58 -4.92
N PHE A 121 24.36 10.27 -5.02
CA PHE A 121 23.79 9.48 -6.11
C PHE A 121 22.32 9.81 -6.29
N THR A 122 21.80 9.52 -7.47
CA THR A 122 20.36 9.53 -7.73
C THR A 122 19.88 8.10 -7.85
N ALA A 123 18.71 7.80 -7.31
CA ALA A 123 18.00 6.55 -7.52
C ALA A 123 16.62 6.86 -8.08
N VAL A 124 16.35 6.42 -9.31
CA VAL A 124 15.12 6.72 -10.03
C VAL A 124 14.36 5.45 -10.32
N SER A 125 13.06 5.48 -10.06
CA SER A 125 12.07 4.53 -10.55
C SER A 125 10.95 5.32 -11.24
N SER A 126 9.96 4.61 -11.77
CA SER A 126 8.75 5.23 -12.32
C SER A 126 8.07 6.12 -11.27
N ASP A 127 7.89 5.61 -10.05
CA ASP A 127 6.99 6.20 -9.06
C ASP A 127 7.70 7.14 -8.07
N LEU A 128 9.03 7.04 -7.98
CA LEU A 128 9.84 7.74 -6.98
C LEU A 128 11.23 8.05 -7.52
N ALA A 129 11.63 9.31 -7.39
CA ALA A 129 13.01 9.77 -7.55
C ALA A 129 13.60 10.13 -6.18
N ILE A 130 14.80 9.62 -5.90
CA ILE A 130 15.54 9.88 -4.67
C ILE A 130 16.86 10.54 -5.06
N ASN A 131 17.10 11.73 -4.53
CA ASN A 131 18.35 12.46 -4.69
C ASN A 131 19.13 12.39 -3.38
N VAL A 132 20.19 11.60 -3.34
CA VAL A 132 21.05 11.50 -2.16
C VAL A 132 22.22 12.46 -2.31
N LYS A 133 22.40 13.33 -1.31
CA LYS A 133 23.54 14.22 -1.18
C LYS A 133 24.33 13.83 0.07
N TYR A 134 25.63 13.63 -0.07
CA TYR A 134 26.49 13.43 1.09
C TYR A 134 26.82 14.78 1.74
N LEU A 135 26.68 14.83 3.06
CA LEU A 135 27.04 15.99 3.87
C LEU A 135 28.52 15.91 4.30
N ASP A 136 29.12 17.04 4.65
CA ASP A 136 30.55 17.13 5.03
C ASP A 136 30.88 16.36 6.32
N GLY A 137 29.88 16.02 7.13
CA GLY A 137 30.03 15.23 8.35
C GLY A 137 28.73 14.57 8.78
N PRO A 138 28.81 13.61 9.71
CA PRO A 138 27.64 12.95 10.26
C PRO A 138 26.81 13.95 11.08
N ILE A 139 25.50 13.82 10.98
CA ILE A 139 24.56 14.55 11.84
C ILE A 139 24.26 13.71 13.08
N THR A 140 24.18 14.37 14.23
CA THR A 140 23.77 13.71 15.47
C THR A 140 22.26 13.63 15.51
N ILE A 141 21.73 12.41 15.56
CA ILE A 141 20.30 12.13 15.67
C ILE A 141 20.08 11.47 17.03
N SER A 142 19.45 12.22 17.93
CA SER A 142 19.20 11.79 19.30
C SER A 142 17.87 11.08 19.42
N GLN A 143 17.81 10.14 20.34
CA GLN A 143 16.55 9.52 20.74
C GLN A 143 15.64 10.57 21.39
N PRO A 144 14.37 10.71 20.98
CA PRO A 144 13.44 11.61 21.64
C PRO A 144 12.96 11.04 22.98
N GLU A 145 12.61 11.92 23.92
CA GLU A 145 12.01 11.53 25.20
C GLU A 145 10.55 11.09 24.99
N LEU A 146 10.18 9.92 25.50
CA LEU A 146 8.83 9.37 25.34
C LEU A 146 7.86 10.00 26.34
N THR A 147 6.68 10.39 25.87
CA THR A 147 5.67 11.07 26.70
C THR A 147 5.08 10.16 27.78
N ASP A 148 5.10 8.83 27.56
CA ASP A 148 4.61 7.84 28.52
C ASP A 148 5.62 7.51 29.64
N GLY A 149 6.79 8.15 29.63
CA GLY A 149 7.86 7.95 30.62
C GLY A 149 8.66 6.66 30.43
N THR A 150 8.42 5.90 29.36
CA THR A 150 9.27 4.76 29.02
C THR A 150 10.63 5.23 28.50
N THR A 151 11.66 4.39 28.66
CA THR A 151 13.05 4.78 28.38
C THR A 151 13.50 4.49 26.95
N SER A 152 12.85 3.56 26.25
CA SER A 152 13.24 3.17 24.89
C SER A 152 12.15 2.36 24.18
N CYS A 153 12.08 2.47 22.86
CA CYS A 153 11.24 1.62 22.03
C CYS A 153 11.98 0.35 21.61
N GLU A 154 11.23 -0.73 21.37
CA GLU A 154 11.76 -1.97 20.78
C GLU A 154 12.30 -1.69 19.36
N PRO A 155 13.47 -2.26 18.98
CA PRO A 155 14.00 -2.14 17.63
C PRO A 155 13.06 -2.77 16.58
N VAL A 156 12.72 -1.99 15.56
CA VAL A 156 11.87 -2.41 14.42
C VAL A 156 12.67 -2.62 13.13
N GLU A 157 13.93 -2.17 13.12
CA GLU A 157 14.90 -2.30 12.05
C GLU A 157 16.12 -3.12 12.51
N SER A 158 16.73 -3.85 11.58
CA SER A 158 17.88 -4.72 11.86
C SER A 158 19.04 -4.43 10.91
N VAL A 159 20.24 -4.75 11.40
CA VAL A 159 21.50 -4.54 10.69
C VAL A 159 21.49 -5.27 9.34
N THR A 160 21.80 -4.55 8.26
CA THR A 160 21.78 -5.12 6.91
C THR A 160 23.19 -5.35 6.38
N SER A 161 23.50 -6.59 5.95
CA SER A 161 24.76 -6.89 5.28
C SER A 161 24.81 -6.25 3.89
N MET A 162 25.93 -5.58 3.59
CA MET A 162 26.14 -4.83 2.37
C MET A 162 27.27 -5.41 1.53
N THR A 163 27.09 -5.33 0.21
CA THR A 163 28.22 -5.50 -0.72
C THR A 163 29.12 -4.27 -0.70
N PRO A 164 30.39 -4.37 -1.16
CA PRO A 164 31.28 -3.21 -1.20
C PRO A 164 30.73 -2.01 -1.98
N THR A 165 30.03 -2.26 -3.10
CA THR A 165 29.36 -1.21 -3.88
C THR A 165 28.24 -0.54 -3.10
N ALA A 166 27.39 -1.32 -2.45
CA ALA A 166 26.29 -0.78 -1.64
C ALA A 166 26.82 -0.02 -0.43
N LEU A 167 27.86 -0.52 0.24
CA LEU A 167 28.50 0.17 1.35
C LEU A 167 29.08 1.51 0.93
N ALA A 168 29.73 1.57 -0.24
CA ALA A 168 30.27 2.82 -0.79
C ALA A 168 29.15 3.83 -1.08
N LEU A 169 28.02 3.40 -1.64
CA LEU A 169 26.84 4.27 -1.84
C LEU A 169 26.20 4.68 -0.49
N ALA A 170 26.16 3.78 0.48
CA ALA A 170 25.55 4.04 1.79
C ALA A 170 26.34 5.06 2.63
N THR A 171 27.66 5.06 2.49
CA THR A 171 28.58 5.82 3.35
C THR A 171 29.28 6.98 2.63
N GLY A 172 29.05 7.14 1.32
CA GLY A 172 29.80 8.07 0.48
C GLY A 172 31.26 7.68 0.24
N GLY A 173 31.58 6.39 0.41
CA GLY A 173 32.89 5.82 0.12
C GLY A 173 33.22 5.74 -1.37
N ALA A 174 34.48 5.44 -1.68
CA ALA A 174 34.90 5.21 -3.06
C ALA A 174 34.32 3.90 -3.60
N LEU A 175 33.69 3.95 -4.78
CA LEU A 175 33.20 2.75 -5.45
C LEU A 175 34.38 1.81 -5.78
N PRO A 176 34.23 0.49 -5.56
CA PRO A 176 35.28 -0.48 -5.88
C PRO A 176 35.69 -0.38 -7.36
N SER A 177 36.99 -0.49 -7.64
CA SER A 177 37.48 -0.59 -9.00
C SER A 177 37.05 -1.94 -9.60
N THR A 178 36.35 -1.89 -10.73
CA THR A 178 35.89 -3.08 -11.44
C THR A 178 37.06 -3.74 -12.16
N SER A 179 37.78 -4.65 -11.49
CA SER A 179 38.55 -5.68 -12.20
C SER A 179 37.56 -6.76 -12.67
N SER A 180 36.88 -6.52 -13.79
CA SER A 180 35.83 -7.43 -14.26
C SER A 180 36.41 -8.80 -14.58
N ARG A 181 36.01 -9.85 -13.84
CA ARG A 181 35.86 -11.18 -14.44
C ARG A 181 34.85 -11.03 -15.58
N LYS A 182 35.14 -11.65 -16.74
CA LYS A 182 34.29 -11.67 -17.94
C LYS A 182 32.94 -12.37 -17.67
N LEU A 183 32.06 -11.71 -16.93
CA LEU A 183 30.66 -12.11 -16.81
C LEU A 183 29.89 -11.54 -18.01
N LYS A 184 28.82 -12.24 -18.38
CA LYS A 184 27.89 -11.81 -19.45
C LYS A 184 27.40 -10.40 -19.13
N GLU A 185 27.44 -9.52 -20.12
CA GLU A 185 27.00 -8.13 -19.99
C GLU A 185 25.58 -8.08 -19.42
N ALA A 186 25.38 -7.29 -18.36
CA ALA A 186 24.05 -7.12 -17.78
C ALA A 186 23.12 -6.50 -18.83
N ALA A 187 21.89 -6.99 -18.96
CA ALA A 187 20.94 -6.47 -19.93
C ALA A 187 20.47 -5.05 -19.56
N HIS A 188 19.99 -4.31 -20.58
CA HIS A 188 19.25 -3.05 -20.40
C HIS A 188 18.11 -3.24 -19.39
N MET A 189 17.94 -2.28 -18.50
CA MET A 189 16.87 -2.27 -17.50
C MET A 189 15.73 -1.35 -17.94
N ALA A 190 14.68 -1.93 -18.51
CA ALA A 190 13.46 -1.20 -18.80
C ALA A 190 12.54 -1.21 -17.57
N MET A 191 12.03 -0.04 -17.20
CA MET A 191 10.98 0.16 -16.20
C MET A 191 9.75 0.73 -16.90
N ASP A 192 8.56 0.29 -16.52
CA ASP A 192 7.33 0.84 -17.06
C ASP A 192 7.12 2.28 -16.57
N ALA A 193 6.50 3.14 -17.38
CA ALA A 193 6.13 4.48 -16.93
C ALA A 193 4.95 4.42 -15.94
N THR A 194 4.92 5.32 -14.96
CA THR A 194 3.84 5.41 -13.95
C THR A 194 2.53 5.92 -14.51
N GLU A 195 2.59 6.69 -15.60
CA GLU A 195 1.38 7.14 -16.25
C GLU A 195 0.73 5.95 -16.95
N CYS A 196 -0.41 5.51 -16.42
CA CYS A 196 -1.42 4.87 -17.24
C CYS A 196 -1.66 5.81 -18.42
N GLY A 197 -1.20 5.43 -19.61
CA GLY A 197 -1.40 6.24 -20.82
C GLY A 197 -2.88 6.51 -21.08
N SER A 198 -3.18 7.26 -22.15
CA SER A 198 -4.57 7.45 -22.59
C SER A 198 -5.32 6.13 -22.59
N CYS A 199 -6.56 6.11 -22.07
CA CYS A 199 -7.33 4.89 -22.01
C CYS A 199 -7.35 4.18 -23.37
N LEU A 200 -7.02 2.89 -23.38
CA LEU A 200 -7.00 2.08 -24.60
C LEU A 200 -8.40 1.83 -25.17
N THR A 201 -9.43 2.14 -24.39
CA THR A 201 -10.84 1.99 -24.73
C THR A 201 -11.56 3.32 -24.57
N THR A 202 -12.80 3.41 -25.03
CA THR A 202 -13.66 4.56 -24.76
C THR A 202 -13.86 4.71 -23.24
N PRO A 203 -13.56 5.88 -22.65
CA PRO A 203 -13.81 6.12 -21.23
C PRO A 203 -15.28 5.90 -20.86
N ARG A 204 -15.52 5.34 -19.68
CA ARG A 204 -16.84 4.93 -19.19
C ARG A 204 -17.09 5.45 -17.78
N PRO A 205 -18.35 5.64 -17.34
CA PRO A 205 -18.66 5.87 -15.93
C PRO A 205 -18.06 4.78 -15.04
N CYS A 206 -17.42 5.18 -13.96
CA CYS A 206 -16.75 4.30 -13.01
C CYS A 206 -17.41 4.39 -11.64
N ILE A 207 -17.73 3.23 -11.06
CA ILE A 207 -18.21 3.13 -9.69
C ILE A 207 -17.20 2.44 -8.80
N PHE A 208 -16.95 3.04 -7.65
CA PHE A 208 -16.05 2.52 -6.62
C PHE A 208 -16.86 1.96 -5.44
N LEU A 209 -16.75 0.66 -5.24
CA LEU A 209 -17.47 -0.14 -4.24
C LEU A 209 -16.48 -0.65 -3.20
N HIS A 210 -16.53 -0.08 -2.00
CA HIS A 210 -15.55 -0.38 -0.96
C HIS A 210 -15.83 -1.70 -0.23
N GLY A 211 -14.81 -2.25 0.43
CA GLY A 211 -14.93 -3.41 1.32
C GLY A 211 -15.17 -3.05 2.79
N LEU A 212 -14.76 -3.93 3.70
CA LEU A 212 -14.95 -3.88 5.16
C LEU A 212 -14.65 -2.54 5.83
N GLY A 213 -15.40 -2.16 6.87
CA GLY A 213 -14.99 -1.12 7.81
C GLY A 213 -15.70 0.24 7.66
N ASN A 214 -16.80 0.31 6.93
CA ASN A 214 -17.60 1.53 6.76
C ASN A 214 -18.94 1.39 7.49
N SER A 215 -19.23 2.31 8.40
CA SER A 215 -20.52 2.39 9.13
C SER A 215 -21.51 3.36 8.48
N ASN A 216 -21.03 4.21 7.55
CA ASN A 216 -21.85 5.20 6.88
C ASN A 216 -22.69 4.54 5.78
N GLU A 217 -23.82 5.15 5.48
CA GLU A 217 -24.68 4.73 4.38
C GLU A 217 -25.34 5.97 3.76
N GLU A 218 -25.25 6.08 2.43
CA GLU A 218 -25.91 7.15 1.67
C GLU A 218 -26.84 6.55 0.63
N PRO A 219 -28.01 7.14 0.37
CA PRO A 219 -28.95 6.63 -0.62
C PRO A 219 -28.52 6.94 -2.06
N THR A 220 -27.51 7.78 -2.25
CA THR A 220 -27.07 8.26 -3.57
C THR A 220 -25.56 8.13 -3.73
N LEU A 221 -25.12 8.04 -4.98
CA LEU A 221 -23.72 8.02 -5.36
C LEU A 221 -23.03 9.35 -5.02
N GLN A 222 -21.84 9.27 -4.45
CA GLN A 222 -21.08 10.42 -4.00
C GLN A 222 -19.93 10.76 -4.95
N ASP A 223 -19.62 12.04 -5.10
CA ASP A 223 -18.47 12.52 -5.87
C ASP A 223 -17.14 12.37 -5.13
N THR A 224 -17.14 12.09 -3.83
CA THR A 224 -15.91 12.05 -3.02
C THR A 224 -15.85 10.80 -2.14
N PRO A 225 -14.64 10.29 -1.86
CA PRO A 225 -14.43 9.10 -1.03
C PRO A 225 -14.48 9.40 0.49
N LYS A 226 -14.84 10.63 0.90
CA LYS A 226 -14.76 11.08 2.30
C LYS A 226 -15.58 10.19 3.23
N LEU A 227 -16.80 9.87 2.82
CA LEU A 227 -17.74 9.07 3.61
C LEU A 227 -17.44 7.57 3.59
N THR A 228 -16.48 7.11 2.78
CA THR A 228 -16.00 5.71 2.76
C THR A 228 -14.68 5.55 3.52
N LYS A 229 -14.35 6.47 4.44
CA LYS A 229 -13.06 6.57 5.13
C LYS A 229 -11.86 6.65 4.18
N ARG A 230 -12.04 7.26 3.00
CA ARG A 230 -11.00 7.42 1.98
C ARG A 230 -10.33 6.10 1.55
N LYS A 231 -11.02 4.96 1.62
CA LYS A 231 -10.46 3.62 1.30
C LYS A 231 -9.81 3.50 -0.09
N PHE A 232 -10.34 4.22 -1.07
CA PHE A 232 -9.76 4.28 -2.41
C PHE A 232 -8.84 5.49 -2.62
N GLY A 233 -8.80 6.43 -1.66
CA GLY A 233 -8.32 7.79 -1.94
C GLY A 233 -9.19 8.51 -2.97
N ASP A 234 -8.79 9.73 -3.31
CA ASP A 234 -9.37 10.46 -4.43
C ASP A 234 -8.71 9.99 -5.74
N ILE A 235 -9.52 9.42 -6.64
CA ILE A 235 -9.05 8.81 -7.88
C ILE A 235 -9.21 9.78 -9.07
N HIS A 236 -9.81 10.95 -8.86
CA HIS A 236 -9.91 11.97 -9.91
C HIS A 236 -8.52 12.34 -10.43
N GLY A 237 -8.36 12.35 -11.76
CA GLY A 237 -7.07 12.59 -12.43
C GLY A 237 -6.14 11.37 -12.50
N HIS A 238 -6.51 10.24 -11.89
CA HIS A 238 -5.68 9.04 -11.82
C HIS A 238 -6.29 7.79 -12.50
N ALA A 239 -7.51 7.91 -13.04
CA ALA A 239 -8.17 6.84 -13.79
C ALA A 239 -8.57 7.32 -15.20
N PRO A 240 -7.65 7.28 -16.18
CA PRO A 240 -7.89 7.83 -17.53
C PRO A 240 -9.00 7.11 -18.31
N CYS A 241 -9.40 5.91 -17.88
CA CYS A 241 -10.53 5.16 -18.44
C CYS A 241 -11.89 5.53 -17.84
N CYS A 242 -11.93 6.38 -16.83
CA CYS A 242 -13.17 6.83 -16.21
C CYS A 242 -13.60 8.17 -16.81
N SER A 243 -14.77 8.20 -17.46
CA SER A 243 -15.39 9.46 -17.89
C SER A 243 -16.04 10.22 -16.73
N GLU A 244 -16.47 9.48 -15.72
CA GLU A 244 -17.07 9.96 -14.48
C GLU A 244 -16.67 9.00 -13.35
N ILE A 245 -16.47 9.52 -12.14
CA ILE A 245 -16.10 8.73 -10.97
C ILE A 245 -17.14 8.97 -9.89
N LYS A 246 -17.72 7.88 -9.38
CA LYS A 246 -18.61 7.92 -8.23
C LYS A 246 -18.24 6.87 -7.20
N TYR A 247 -18.53 7.18 -5.95
CA TYR A 247 -18.31 6.29 -4.80
C TYR A 247 -19.66 5.90 -4.22
N ALA A 248 -19.90 4.60 -4.04
CA ALA A 248 -21.03 4.13 -3.26
C ALA A 248 -20.65 4.12 -1.76
N VAL A 249 -21.49 4.71 -0.92
CA VAL A 249 -21.30 4.70 0.54
C VAL A 249 -22.28 3.71 1.14
N ILE A 250 -21.78 2.56 1.56
CA ILE A 250 -22.60 1.44 2.01
C ILE A 250 -22.16 1.02 3.41
N ASN A 251 -23.09 0.65 4.29
CA ASN A 251 -22.71 0.05 5.56
C ASN A 251 -22.17 -1.37 5.31
N THR A 252 -20.88 -1.54 5.57
CA THR A 252 -20.13 -2.79 5.44
C THR A 252 -19.44 -3.16 6.75
N ASN A 253 -20.04 -2.77 7.88
CA ASN A 253 -19.68 -3.23 9.23
C ASN A 253 -20.69 -4.29 9.69
N ASP A 254 -21.97 -4.01 9.48
CA ASP A 254 -23.07 -4.79 10.05
C ASP A 254 -23.57 -5.90 9.13
N ALA A 255 -23.20 -5.86 7.84
CA ALA A 255 -23.56 -6.84 6.83
C ALA A 255 -22.32 -7.50 6.21
N GLY A 256 -22.32 -8.83 6.18
CA GLY A 256 -21.32 -9.63 5.48
C GLY A 256 -21.61 -9.76 3.99
N TRP A 257 -20.62 -10.23 3.21
CA TRP A 257 -20.70 -10.26 1.75
C TRP A 257 -21.80 -11.19 1.18
N ARG A 258 -22.26 -12.18 1.93
CA ARG A 258 -23.39 -13.07 1.60
C ARG A 258 -24.75 -12.48 1.99
N ASN A 259 -24.80 -11.25 2.49
CA ASN A 259 -26.07 -10.61 2.86
C ASN A 259 -26.83 -10.16 1.61
N ASP A 260 -28.05 -10.68 1.47
CA ASP A 260 -28.93 -10.44 0.31
C ASP A 260 -29.15 -8.94 0.00
N THR A 261 -29.42 -8.14 1.04
CA THR A 261 -29.63 -6.68 0.91
C THR A 261 -28.35 -5.95 0.54
N LEU A 262 -27.21 -6.35 1.09
CA LEU A 262 -25.91 -5.76 0.74
C LEU A 262 -25.59 -6.00 -0.74
N GLN A 263 -25.73 -7.23 -1.20
CA GLN A 263 -25.52 -7.57 -2.61
C GLN A 263 -26.47 -6.81 -3.53
N GLN A 264 -27.74 -6.66 -3.14
CA GLN A 264 -28.70 -5.87 -3.93
C GLN A 264 -28.27 -4.42 -4.04
N LYS A 265 -27.81 -3.79 -2.95
CA LYS A 265 -27.28 -2.41 -2.97
C LYS A 265 -26.11 -2.26 -3.94
N PHE A 266 -25.20 -3.24 -3.98
CA PHE A 266 -24.07 -3.22 -4.92
C PHE A 266 -24.55 -3.21 -6.38
N CYS A 267 -25.56 -4.03 -6.70
CA CYS A 267 -26.20 -4.02 -8.01
C CYS A 267 -26.92 -2.69 -8.30
N ASP A 268 -27.76 -2.22 -7.38
CA ASP A 268 -28.59 -1.02 -7.57
C ASP A 268 -27.73 0.23 -7.81
N PHE A 269 -26.64 0.40 -7.07
CA PHE A 269 -25.71 1.50 -7.30
C PHE A 269 -24.97 1.37 -8.63
N SER A 270 -24.57 0.16 -9.01
CA SER A 270 -23.90 -0.07 -10.29
C SER A 270 -24.82 0.20 -11.48
N LEU A 271 -26.11 -0.15 -11.37
CA LEU A 271 -27.13 0.13 -12.38
C LEU A 271 -27.35 1.63 -12.59
N GLN A 272 -27.21 2.45 -11.54
CA GLN A 272 -27.39 3.91 -11.60
C GLN A 272 -26.27 4.65 -12.35
N MET A 273 -25.11 4.01 -12.59
CA MET A 273 -23.94 4.68 -13.16
C MET A 273 -24.08 5.07 -14.63
N SER A 274 -24.83 4.28 -15.39
CA SER A 274 -24.99 4.51 -16.82
C SER A 274 -26.47 4.59 -17.16
N PRO A 275 -26.89 5.61 -17.93
CA PRO A 275 -28.26 5.68 -18.45
C PRO A 275 -28.58 4.56 -19.44
N THR A 276 -27.57 3.82 -19.92
CA THR A 276 -27.75 2.67 -20.82
C THR A 276 -28.00 1.35 -20.09
N SER A 277 -27.84 1.33 -18.76
CA SER A 277 -28.18 0.15 -17.94
C SER A 277 -29.66 -0.17 -18.04
N ASP A 278 -29.99 -1.46 -18.10
CA ASP A 278 -31.37 -1.93 -18.03
C ASP A 278 -31.71 -2.28 -16.59
N VAL A 279 -32.31 -1.32 -15.88
CA VAL A 279 -32.71 -1.46 -14.48
C VAL A 279 -33.74 -2.58 -14.31
N ALA A 280 -34.66 -2.74 -15.25
CA ALA A 280 -35.73 -3.74 -15.15
C ALA A 280 -35.19 -5.16 -15.33
N ALA A 281 -34.20 -5.35 -16.22
CA ALA A 281 -33.54 -6.64 -16.45
C ALA A 281 -32.30 -6.88 -15.59
N GLY A 282 -31.91 -5.93 -14.72
CA GLY A 282 -30.73 -6.00 -13.86
C GLY A 282 -29.42 -6.03 -14.64
N ILE A 283 -29.33 -5.37 -15.80
CA ILE A 283 -28.15 -5.36 -16.65
C ILE A 283 -27.37 -4.06 -16.46
N ILE A 284 -26.18 -4.18 -15.88
CA ILE A 284 -25.23 -3.07 -15.77
C ILE A 284 -24.54 -2.92 -17.11
N ASP A 285 -24.73 -1.78 -17.77
CA ASP A 285 -24.18 -1.49 -19.10
C ASP A 285 -23.22 -0.30 -19.06
N ASN A 286 -22.25 -0.30 -19.97
CA ASN A 286 -21.30 0.78 -20.23
C ASN A 286 -20.63 1.34 -18.96
N THR A 287 -20.29 0.48 -18.00
CA THR A 287 -19.77 0.89 -16.69
C THR A 287 -18.47 0.15 -16.38
N ILE A 288 -17.53 0.83 -15.71
CA ILE A 288 -16.38 0.15 -15.07
C ILE A 288 -16.69 0.02 -13.59
N VAL A 289 -16.92 -1.21 -13.14
CA VAL A 289 -17.15 -1.53 -11.74
C VAL A 289 -15.80 -1.75 -11.07
N VAL A 290 -15.49 -0.97 -10.05
CA VAL A 290 -14.24 -1.09 -9.28
C VAL A 290 -14.58 -1.51 -7.86
N THR A 291 -14.07 -2.66 -7.45
CA THR A 291 -14.33 -3.19 -6.10
C THR A 291 -13.03 -3.34 -5.32
N HIS A 292 -13.08 -3.22 -4.00
CA HIS A 292 -11.93 -3.49 -3.13
C HIS A 292 -12.28 -4.43 -1.99
N SER A 293 -11.38 -5.37 -1.68
CA SER A 293 -11.49 -6.27 -0.52
C SER A 293 -12.85 -7.00 -0.50
N MET A 294 -13.58 -7.03 0.61
CA MET A 294 -14.92 -7.64 0.71
C MET A 294 -15.92 -7.10 -0.32
N GLY A 295 -15.73 -5.88 -0.84
CA GLY A 295 -16.60 -5.35 -1.90
C GLY A 295 -16.56 -6.22 -3.16
N GLY A 296 -15.42 -6.84 -3.47
CA GLY A 296 -15.32 -7.78 -4.59
C GLY A 296 -16.10 -9.07 -4.34
N LEU A 297 -16.08 -9.59 -3.11
CA LEU A 297 -16.92 -10.74 -2.73
C LEU A 297 -18.41 -10.41 -2.78
N ALA A 298 -18.81 -9.23 -2.32
CA ALA A 298 -20.21 -8.80 -2.36
C ALA A 298 -20.71 -8.68 -3.80
N MET A 299 -19.91 -8.10 -4.71
CA MET A 299 -20.25 -8.06 -6.13
C MET A 299 -20.29 -9.46 -6.76
N ALA A 300 -19.31 -10.32 -6.47
CA ALA A 300 -19.29 -11.70 -6.95
C ALA A 300 -20.53 -12.48 -6.51
N GLY A 301 -20.90 -12.36 -5.23
CA GLY A 301 -22.12 -12.97 -4.68
C GLY A 301 -23.37 -12.45 -5.36
N ALA A 302 -23.44 -11.13 -5.60
CA ALA A 302 -24.58 -10.53 -6.30
C ALA A 302 -24.76 -11.05 -7.73
N LEU A 303 -23.65 -11.24 -8.46
CA LEU A 303 -23.65 -11.83 -9.80
C LEU A 303 -24.04 -13.33 -9.75
N ALA A 304 -23.46 -14.08 -8.81
CA ALA A 304 -23.74 -15.51 -8.65
C ALA A 304 -25.20 -15.80 -8.29
N GLU A 305 -25.81 -14.94 -7.47
CA GLU A 305 -27.23 -15.03 -7.09
C GLU A 305 -28.17 -14.42 -8.16
N GLY A 306 -27.61 -13.85 -9.24
CA GLY A 306 -28.39 -13.29 -10.35
C GLY A 306 -29.13 -11.99 -10.00
N LYS A 307 -28.69 -11.26 -8.97
CA LYS A 307 -29.26 -9.95 -8.60
C LYS A 307 -29.04 -8.89 -9.67
N CYS A 308 -27.91 -8.99 -10.36
CA CYS A 308 -27.62 -8.26 -11.58
C CYS A 308 -26.64 -9.07 -12.44
N LYS A 309 -26.40 -8.58 -13.66
CA LYS A 309 -25.38 -9.13 -14.57
C LYS A 309 -24.68 -8.02 -15.32
N PHE A 310 -23.47 -8.29 -15.78
CA PHE A 310 -22.73 -7.37 -16.62
C PHE A 310 -23.11 -7.54 -18.09
N SER A 311 -23.24 -6.42 -18.78
CA SER A 311 -23.26 -6.39 -20.24
C SER A 311 -21.87 -6.68 -20.81
N LYS A 312 -21.78 -6.82 -22.14
CA LYS A 312 -20.49 -6.92 -22.85
C LYS A 312 -19.67 -5.62 -22.80
N THR A 313 -20.28 -4.49 -22.47
CA THR A 313 -19.62 -3.18 -22.41
C THR A 313 -19.23 -2.80 -20.99
N THR A 314 -19.52 -3.66 -20.02
CA THR A 314 -19.14 -3.51 -18.61
C THR A 314 -17.84 -4.25 -18.35
N SER A 315 -16.95 -3.62 -17.59
CA SER A 315 -15.69 -4.24 -17.13
C SER A 315 -15.65 -4.20 -15.61
N TRP A 316 -15.05 -5.21 -15.00
CA TRP A 316 -14.90 -5.27 -13.54
C TRP A 316 -13.42 -5.33 -13.15
N VAL A 317 -13.00 -4.34 -12.37
CA VAL A 317 -11.68 -4.26 -11.74
C VAL A 317 -11.81 -4.65 -10.27
N ALA A 318 -11.16 -5.74 -9.87
CA ALA A 318 -11.17 -6.21 -8.49
C ALA A 318 -9.82 -5.99 -7.81
N LEU A 319 -9.81 -5.16 -6.76
CA LEU A 319 -8.63 -4.84 -5.98
C LEU A 319 -8.58 -5.69 -4.71
N SER A 320 -7.72 -6.71 -4.71
CA SER A 320 -7.48 -7.58 -3.54
C SER A 320 -8.74 -8.19 -2.95
N ALA A 321 -9.66 -8.66 -3.79
CA ALA A 321 -10.87 -9.35 -3.35
C ALA A 321 -10.52 -10.75 -2.80
N PRO A 322 -10.84 -11.07 -1.54
CA PRO A 322 -10.46 -12.34 -0.93
C PRO A 322 -11.40 -13.47 -1.37
N MET A 323 -11.28 -13.92 -2.62
CA MET A 323 -12.18 -14.91 -3.25
C MET A 323 -12.14 -16.31 -2.60
N THR A 324 -11.19 -16.54 -1.69
CA THR A 324 -11.06 -17.75 -0.86
C THR A 324 -11.13 -17.42 0.64
N GLY A 325 -11.65 -16.24 0.99
CA GLY A 325 -11.62 -15.70 2.34
C GLY A 325 -10.24 -15.25 2.81
N SER A 326 -10.12 -14.98 4.11
CA SER A 326 -8.91 -14.45 4.75
C SER A 326 -8.55 -15.27 5.98
N MET A 327 -7.36 -15.88 5.98
CA MET A 327 -6.81 -16.54 7.19
C MET A 327 -6.64 -15.57 8.37
N ALA A 328 -6.52 -14.27 8.10
CA ALA A 328 -6.47 -13.26 9.16
C ALA A 328 -7.82 -13.11 9.89
N SER A 329 -8.95 -13.34 9.20
CA SER A 329 -10.26 -13.39 9.86
C SER A 329 -10.34 -14.56 10.83
N ASP A 330 -9.90 -15.75 10.41
CA ASP A 330 -9.88 -16.95 11.27
C ASP A 330 -9.00 -16.73 12.51
N TYR A 331 -7.77 -16.22 12.33
CA TYR A 331 -6.86 -15.93 13.43
C TYR A 331 -7.43 -14.91 14.44
N LEU A 332 -8.13 -13.87 13.94
CA LEU A 332 -8.76 -12.89 14.82
C LEU A 332 -10.02 -13.45 15.51
N MET A 333 -10.72 -14.39 14.90
CA MET A 333 -11.83 -15.11 15.53
C MET A 333 -11.31 -15.96 16.70
N ASP A 334 -10.20 -16.68 16.50
CA ASP A 334 -9.56 -17.47 17.57
C ASP A 334 -9.23 -16.57 18.77
N ILE A 335 -8.63 -15.39 18.54
CA ILE A 335 -8.27 -14.48 19.65
C ILE A 335 -9.49 -13.85 20.33
N CYS A 336 -10.51 -13.43 19.56
CA CYS A 336 -11.69 -12.80 20.16
C CYS A 336 -12.57 -13.82 20.93
N ASP A 337 -12.56 -15.09 20.53
CA ASP A 337 -13.35 -16.16 21.15
C ASP A 337 -12.60 -16.95 22.25
N ASP A 338 -11.27 -16.77 22.38
CA ASP A 338 -10.45 -17.41 23.40
C ASP A 338 -10.58 -16.69 24.77
N GLU A 339 -11.21 -17.37 25.73
CA GLU A 339 -11.38 -16.87 27.10
C GLU A 339 -10.06 -16.80 27.90
N ASP A 340 -9.04 -17.57 27.51
CA ASP A 340 -7.72 -17.62 28.16
C ASP A 340 -6.75 -16.56 27.59
N ALA A 341 -7.00 -16.02 26.39
CA ALA A 341 -6.21 -14.96 25.73
C ALA A 341 -6.51 -13.54 26.25
N THR A 342 -6.81 -13.41 27.55
CA THR A 342 -7.32 -12.18 28.22
C THR A 342 -6.57 -10.90 27.85
N LEU A 343 -5.23 -10.87 27.94
CA LEU A 343 -4.46 -9.65 27.64
C LEU A 343 -4.55 -9.21 26.16
N ALA A 344 -4.52 -10.17 25.23
CA ALA A 344 -4.58 -9.88 23.79
C ALA A 344 -6.00 -9.50 23.36
N ARG A 345 -7.01 -10.19 23.92
CA ARG A 345 -8.42 -9.87 23.71
C ARG A 345 -8.77 -8.50 24.27
N ASP A 346 -8.38 -8.18 25.51
CA ASP A 346 -8.66 -6.89 26.17
C ASP A 346 -8.02 -5.72 25.39
N LEU A 347 -6.81 -5.92 24.85
CA LEU A 347 -6.16 -4.92 23.97
C LEU A 347 -6.95 -4.73 22.65
N LEU A 348 -7.41 -5.83 22.04
CA LEU A 348 -8.20 -5.78 20.81
C LEU A 348 -9.61 -5.23 21.03
N GLU A 349 -10.20 -5.41 22.21
CA GLU A 349 -11.43 -4.74 22.63
C GLU A 349 -11.22 -3.24 22.75
N LEU A 350 -10.12 -2.81 23.39
CA LEU A 350 -9.78 -1.39 23.56
C LEU A 350 -9.63 -0.66 22.21
N VAL A 351 -9.09 -1.33 21.19
CA VAL A 351 -8.95 -0.77 19.83
C VAL A 351 -10.12 -1.11 18.89
N GLY A 352 -11.23 -1.64 19.43
CA GLY A 352 -12.47 -1.90 18.70
C GLY A 352 -12.36 -2.98 17.61
N GLN A 353 -11.43 -3.92 17.75
CA GLN A 353 -11.27 -5.09 16.88
C GLN A 353 -12.03 -6.32 17.41
N CYS A 354 -12.28 -6.38 18.72
CA CYS A 354 -13.19 -7.34 19.37
C CYS A 354 -14.37 -6.59 20.06
N PRO A 355 -15.60 -7.15 20.06
CA PRO A 355 -16.02 -8.30 19.27
C PRO A 355 -15.95 -7.95 17.77
N MET A 356 -15.56 -8.94 16.96
CA MET A 356 -15.30 -8.70 15.55
C MET A 356 -16.59 -8.27 14.82
N PRO A 357 -16.56 -7.23 13.95
CA PRO A 357 -17.72 -6.85 13.16
C PRO A 357 -18.21 -8.01 12.27
N LYS A 358 -19.53 -8.16 12.13
CA LYS A 358 -20.18 -9.21 11.31
C LYS A 358 -19.59 -9.29 9.90
N ALA A 359 -19.30 -8.14 9.30
CA ALA A 359 -18.72 -8.09 7.98
C ALA A 359 -17.35 -8.80 7.92
N ARG A 360 -16.48 -8.60 8.92
CA ARG A 360 -15.15 -9.23 8.96
C ARG A 360 -15.21 -10.70 9.34
N GLN A 361 -16.15 -11.09 10.20
CA GLN A 361 -16.45 -12.51 10.46
C GLN A 361 -16.92 -13.22 9.18
N SER A 362 -17.58 -12.50 8.26
CA SER A 362 -18.06 -13.11 7.01
C SER A 362 -16.95 -13.45 6.00
N THR A 363 -15.73 -12.93 6.19
CA THR A 363 -14.59 -13.16 5.28
C THR A 363 -13.63 -14.24 5.78
N ILE A 364 -14.09 -15.16 6.62
CA ILE A 364 -13.33 -16.35 7.04
C ILE A 364 -12.85 -17.19 5.86
N TYR A 365 -11.75 -17.91 6.06
CA TYR A 365 -11.07 -18.66 5.01
C TYR A 365 -11.90 -19.86 4.52
N GLU A 366 -11.93 -20.06 3.20
CA GLU A 366 -12.61 -21.20 2.57
C GLU A 366 -11.95 -22.51 3.00
N ASN A 367 -12.76 -23.49 3.42
CA ASN A 367 -12.31 -24.73 4.08
C ASN A 367 -11.51 -24.49 5.38
N GLY A 368 -11.56 -23.29 5.95
CA GLY A 368 -10.96 -22.95 7.24
C GLY A 368 -11.77 -23.49 8.42
N GLN A 369 -11.22 -23.35 9.63
CA GLN A 369 -11.80 -23.86 10.88
C GLN A 369 -13.22 -23.33 11.14
N TYR A 370 -13.46 -22.07 10.77
CA TYR A 370 -14.73 -21.40 10.99
C TYR A 370 -15.71 -21.54 9.81
N SER A 371 -15.28 -22.17 8.72
CA SER A 371 -16.13 -22.31 7.53
C SER A 371 -17.17 -23.41 7.71
N THR A 372 -18.19 -23.36 6.85
CA THR A 372 -19.23 -24.39 6.75
C THR A 372 -19.41 -24.75 5.28
N PRO A 373 -19.97 -25.93 4.96
CA PRO A 373 -20.22 -26.31 3.57
C PRO A 373 -21.05 -25.28 2.77
N SER A 374 -21.95 -24.55 3.45
CA SER A 374 -22.72 -23.47 2.83
C SER A 374 -21.86 -22.24 2.50
N ILE A 375 -20.85 -21.95 3.32
CA ILE A 375 -19.92 -20.83 3.10
C ILE A 375 -18.95 -21.20 1.97
N ASP A 376 -18.43 -22.42 1.99
CA ASP A 376 -17.54 -22.91 0.92
C ASP A 376 -18.28 -22.94 -0.42
N ALA A 377 -19.52 -23.43 -0.46
CA ALA A 377 -20.35 -23.38 -1.66
C ALA A 377 -20.58 -21.95 -2.19
N ALA A 378 -20.75 -20.98 -1.28
CA ALA A 378 -20.88 -19.57 -1.67
C ALA A 378 -19.57 -19.02 -2.24
N TYR A 379 -18.41 -19.39 -1.68
CA TYR A 379 -17.10 -19.01 -2.24
C TYR A 379 -16.90 -19.60 -3.63
N VAL A 380 -17.24 -20.88 -3.83
CA VAL A 380 -17.18 -21.52 -5.15
C VAL A 380 -18.04 -20.76 -6.16
N ALA A 381 -19.29 -20.44 -5.82
CA ALA A 381 -20.17 -19.68 -6.70
C ALA A 381 -19.63 -18.26 -7.01
N ALA A 382 -19.12 -17.57 -5.99
CA ALA A 382 -18.48 -16.26 -6.14
C ALA A 382 -17.23 -16.33 -7.03
N GLN A 383 -16.40 -17.38 -6.89
CA GLN A 383 -15.23 -17.60 -7.73
C GLN A 383 -15.61 -17.89 -9.19
N GLU A 384 -16.69 -18.63 -9.43
CA GLU A 384 -17.20 -18.88 -10.78
C GLU A 384 -17.66 -17.58 -11.45
N ALA A 385 -18.46 -16.77 -10.76
CA ALA A 385 -18.87 -15.45 -11.24
C ALA A 385 -17.65 -14.54 -11.47
N TYR A 386 -16.73 -14.49 -10.51
CA TYR A 386 -15.49 -13.72 -10.61
C TYR A 386 -14.68 -14.10 -11.85
N ARG A 387 -14.44 -15.40 -12.10
CA ARG A 387 -13.67 -15.87 -13.25
C ARG A 387 -14.38 -15.62 -14.58
N GLY A 388 -15.71 -15.59 -14.58
CA GLY A 388 -16.52 -15.33 -15.78
C GLY A 388 -16.56 -13.87 -16.20
N ASP A 389 -16.48 -12.95 -15.23
CA ASP A 389 -16.82 -11.54 -15.43
C ASP A 389 -15.68 -10.55 -15.16
N VAL A 390 -14.61 -10.96 -14.47
CA VAL A 390 -13.41 -10.12 -14.27
C VAL A 390 -12.54 -10.12 -15.51
N GLN A 391 -12.12 -8.91 -15.94
CA GLN A 391 -11.23 -8.69 -17.09
C GLN A 391 -9.82 -8.35 -16.66
#